data_AF-A0A264W132-F1
#
_entry.id   AF-A0A264W132-F1
#
_cell.length_a   1.000
_cell.length_b   1.000
_cell.length_c   1.000
_cell.angle_alpha   90.00
_cell.angle_beta   90.00
_cell.angle_gamma   90.00
#
_symmetry.space_group_name_H-M   'P 1'
#
loop_
_entity.id
_entity.type
_entity.pdbx_description
1 polymer ?
#
loop_
_entity_poly.entity_id
_entity_poly.type
_entity_poly.pdbx_seq_one_letter_code
_entity_poly.pdbx_strand_id
1 'polypeptide(L)' 'MSRLYFKCESYELKKYKDYEELVEEVDCYMRFYNEERYQQKLNNLAPIEYRYQVAA' A
#
# COMPACT_ATOMS: atom_id res chain seq x y z
N MET A 1 -9.93 4.31 -8.90
CA MET A 1 -8.65 4.14 -8.19
C MET A 1 -8.11 2.76 -8.52
N SER A 2 -7.24 2.66 -9.52
CA SER A 2 -6.57 1.40 -9.83
C SER A 2 -5.64 1.05 -8.67
N ARG A 3 -5.73 -0.16 -8.12
CA ARG A 3 -4.92 -0.62 -6.97
C ARG A 3 -3.40 -0.52 -7.23
N LEU A 4 -3.01 -0.42 -8.49
CA LEU A 4 -1.62 -0.22 -8.94
C LEU A 4 -1.11 1.22 -8.77
N TYR A 5 -2.01 2.21 -8.80
CA TYR A 5 -1.66 3.63 -8.80
C TYR A 5 -2.17 4.38 -7.57
N PHE A 6 -2.61 3.67 -6.53
CA PHE A 6 -3.20 4.23 -5.31
C PHE A 6 -2.42 5.45 -4.76
N LYS A 7 -1.09 5.41 -4.78
CA LYS A 7 -0.26 6.52 -4.28
C LYS A 7 -0.35 7.79 -5.13
N CYS A 8 -0.31 7.65 -6.46
CA CYS A 8 -0.32 8.80 -7.37
C CYS A 8 -1.73 9.30 -7.62
N GLU A 9 -2.68 8.39 -7.81
CA GLU A 9 -4.08 8.72 -8.04
C GLU A 9 -4.74 9.37 -6.81
N SER A 10 -4.46 8.91 -5.57
CA SER A 10 -5.00 9.58 -4.38
C SER A 10 -4.40 10.98 -4.18
N TYR A 11 -3.10 11.18 -4.43
CA TYR A 11 -2.46 12.48 -4.23
C TYR A 11 -2.91 13.53 -5.26
N GLU A 12 -3.10 13.16 -6.53
CA GLU A 12 -3.48 14.10 -7.58
C GLU A 12 -5.00 14.29 -7.74
N LEU A 13 -5.81 13.27 -7.43
CA LEU A 13 -7.26 13.29 -7.68
C LEU A 13 -8.10 13.53 -6.43
N LYS A 14 -7.55 13.35 -5.23
CA LYS A 14 -8.29 13.52 -3.98
C LYS A 14 -7.94 14.86 -3.32
N LYS A 15 -8.98 15.65 -3.01
CA LYS A 15 -8.85 16.81 -2.13
C LYS A 15 -9.16 16.35 -0.71
N TYR A 16 -8.13 16.34 0.13
CA TYR A 16 -8.27 16.06 1.56
C TYR A 16 -8.94 17.25 2.25
N LYS A 17 -9.89 16.96 3.11
CA LYS A 17 -10.64 18.00 3.84
C LYS A 17 -9.84 18.56 5.01
N ASP A 18 -9.06 17.71 5.66
CA ASP A 18 -8.19 18.01 6.80
C ASP A 18 -6.93 17.13 6.78
N TYR A 19 -6.01 17.40 7.70
CA TYR A 19 -4.73 16.70 7.77
C TYR A 19 -4.91 15.25 8.22
N GLU A 20 -5.87 15.01 9.10
CA GLU A 20 -6.21 13.70 9.64
C GLU A 20 -6.63 12.74 8.52
N GLU A 21 -7.48 13.17 7.59
CA GLU A 21 -7.89 12.36 6.43
C GLU A 21 -6.69 11.96 5.54
N LEU A 22 -5.72 12.87 5.38
CA LEU A 22 -4.49 12.57 4.64
C LEU A 22 -3.66 11.51 5.36
N VAL A 23 -3.51 11.62 6.68
CA VAL A 23 -2.76 10.65 7.49
C VAL A 23 -3.42 9.27 7.41
N GLU A 24 -4.74 9.19 7.58
CA GLU A 24 -5.48 7.93 7.48
C GLU A 24 -5.29 7.26 6.12
N GLU A 25 -5.28 8.04 5.04
CA GLU A 25 -5.09 7.49 3.70
C GLU A 25 -3.66 7.00 3.46
N VAL A 26 -2.66 7.69 4.01
CA VAL A 26 -1.26 7.23 4.01
C VAL A 26 -1.12 5.94 4.81
N ASP A 27 -1.74 5.85 5.99
CA ASP A 27 -1.74 4.63 6.81
C ASP A 27 -2.40 3.45 6.09
N CYS A 28 -3.55 3.69 5.45
CA CYS A 28 -4.21 2.70 4.59
C CYS A 28 -3.29 2.24 3.45
N TYR A 29 -2.61 3.18 2.78
CA TYR A 29 -1.67 2.84 1.72
C TYR A 29 -0.49 2.02 2.23
N MET A 30 0.09 2.38 3.37
CA MET A 30 1.22 1.66 3.97
C MET A 30 0.82 0.22 4.32
N ARG A 31 -0.36 0.04 4.91
CA ARG A 31 -0.88 -1.29 5.22
C ARG A 31 -1.09 -2.11 3.96
N PHE A 32 -1.80 -1.57 2.98
CA PHE A 32 -1.99 -2.23 1.69
C PHE A 32 -0.64 -2.64 1.06
N TYR A 33 0.34 -1.73 1.07
CA TYR A 33 1.65 -2.00 0.49
C TYR A 33 2.39 -3.14 1.20
N ASN A 34 2.38 -3.17 2.52
CA ASN A 34 3.17 -4.13 3.29
C ASN A 34 2.50 -5.50 3.45
N GLU A 35 1.17 -5.52 3.56
CA GLU A 35 0.40 -6.71 3.95
C GLU A 35 -0.37 -7.34 2.77
N GLU A 36 -0.79 -6.55 1.78
CA GLU A 36 -1.75 -7.02 0.77
C GLU A 36 -1.23 -6.95 -0.68
N ARG A 37 -0.12 -6.24 -0.91
CA ARG A 37 0.41 -6.01 -2.25
C ARG A 37 1.25 -7.19 -2.73
N TYR A 38 0.61 -8.13 -3.42
CA TYR A 38 1.31 -9.22 -4.10
C TYR A 38 2.23 -8.72 -5.21
N GLN A 39 3.48 -9.18 -5.20
CA GLN A 39 4.47 -8.80 -6.21
C GLN A 39 5.05 -10.04 -6.88
N GLN A 40 5.03 -10.08 -8.22
CA GLN A 40 5.63 -11.21 -8.98
C GLN A 40 7.09 -11.46 -8.62
N LYS A 41 7.87 -10.39 -8.37
CA LYS A 41 9.27 -10.48 -7.93
C LYS A 41 9.46 -11.11 -6.54
N LEU A 42 8.41 -11.17 -5.73
CA LEU A 42 8.38 -11.79 -4.40
C LEU A 42 7.66 -13.14 -4.47
N ASN A 43 7.74 -13.87 -5.59
CA ASN A 43 7.03 -15.13 -5.79
C ASN A 43 5.50 -15.02 -5.62
N ASN A 44 4.93 -13.88 -6.02
CA ASN A 44 3.52 -13.55 -5.81
C ASN A 44 3.10 -13.52 -4.33
N LEU A 45 4.00 -13.13 -3.43
CA LEU A 45 3.71 -12.89 -2.01
C LEU A 45 3.60 -11.39 -1.72
N ALA A 46 2.90 -11.07 -0.64
CA ALA A 46 2.97 -9.76 -0.03
C ALA A 46 4.33 -9.56 0.66
N PRO A 47 4.81 -8.31 0.85
CA PRO A 47 6.12 -8.05 1.44
C PRO A 47 6.33 -8.66 2.82
N ILE A 48 5.29 -8.71 3.65
CA ILE A 48 5.37 -9.31 4.98
C ILE A 48 5.47 -10.85 4.92
N GLU A 49 4.70 -11.49 4.05
CA GLU A 49 4.72 -12.93 3.83
C GLU A 49 6.09 -13.39 3.31
N TYR A 50 6.66 -12.63 2.36
CA TYR A 50 8.00 -12.88 1.86
C TYR A 50 9.06 -12.80 2.96
N ARG A 51 8.98 -11.80 3.86
CA ARG A 51 9.91 -11.68 5.00
C ARG A 51 9.80 -12.85 5.96
N TYR A 52 8.58 -13.31 6.26
CA TYR A 52 8.39 -14.50 7.09
C TYR A 52 8.95 -15.77 6.44
N GLN A 53 8.81 -15.91 5.12
CA GLN A 53 9.38 -17.06 4.40
C GLN A 53 10.92 -17.05 4.38
N VAL A 54 11.55 -15.87 4.26
CA VAL A 54 13.02 -15.75 4.21
C VAL A 54 13.67 -15.80 5.60
N ALA A 55 12.95 -15.40 6.65
CA ALA A 55 13.44 -15.43 8.03
C ALA A 55 13.29 -16.81 8.71
N ALA A 56 12.57 -17.75 8.08
CA ALA A 56 12.39 -19.13 8.53
C ALA A 56 13.48 -20.05 7.97
#